data_AF-K1V6W5-F1
#
_entry.id   AF-K1V6W5-F1
#
_cell.length_a   1.000
_cell.length_b   1.000
_cell.length_c   1.000
_cell.angle_alpha   90.00
_cell.angle_beta   90.00
_cell.angle_gamma   90.00
#
_symmetry.space_group_name_H-M   'P 1'
#
loop_
_entity.id
_entity.type
_entity.pdbx_description
1 polymer ?
#
loop_
_entity_poly.entity_id
_entity_poly.type
_entity_poly.pdbx_seq_one_letter_code
_entity_poly.pdbx_strand_id
1 'polypeptide(L)'
;MSEETAPHIKKSEKWILGDITLISADRSSGCNADLSEVFSEVIELGGIKTLEFYDPELESAGTLDRFLDLAFNSELSPTCVSEHPTTAEVEFTRELLALVRFLQKYECWSLFRQLRMCATEHVKNKQLSAHTAFVVGAVAEEVDLCAAALQHACTVDADWRLNRHSAMRYWICAADPGSVERSLWDLLPAAYAWAWSKAWAQGMGAVEHRHSRQHELSRVIPEFRKAVKETEVRDSAGK
;
A
#
# COMPACT_ATOMS: atom_id res chain seq x y z
N MET A 1 -6.41 -48.41 0.82
CA MET A 1 -5.80 -47.39 1.69
C MET A 1 -4.94 -46.55 0.79
N SER A 2 -5.46 -45.40 0.37
CA SER A 2 -4.74 -44.48 -0.50
C SER A 2 -3.68 -43.78 0.36
N GLU A 3 -2.40 -43.96 0.03
CA GLU A 3 -1.34 -43.12 0.58
C GLU A 3 -1.64 -41.68 0.16
N GLU A 4 -2.06 -40.87 1.13
CA GLU A 4 -2.16 -39.43 0.99
C GLU A 4 -0.73 -38.91 0.87
N THR A 5 -0.24 -38.80 -0.36
CA THR A 5 1.06 -38.21 -0.67
C THR A 5 1.09 -36.81 -0.08
N ALA A 6 1.95 -36.60 0.92
CA ALA A 6 2.13 -35.31 1.55
C ALA A 6 2.34 -34.22 0.48
N PRO A 7 1.62 -33.09 0.56
CA PRO A 7 1.67 -32.07 -0.47
C PRO A 7 3.09 -31.52 -0.64
N HIS A 8 3.50 -31.31 -1.89
CA HIS A 8 4.84 -30.85 -2.23
C HIS A 8 5.03 -29.38 -1.83
N ILE A 9 5.77 -29.12 -0.75
CA ILE A 9 6.09 -27.77 -0.28
C ILE A 9 7.25 -27.19 -1.11
N LYS A 10 7.07 -26.00 -1.69
CA LYS A 10 8.13 -25.31 -2.46
C LYS A 10 9.01 -24.48 -1.53
N LYS A 11 10.33 -24.73 -1.48
CA LYS A 11 11.23 -23.92 -0.65
C LYS A 11 11.54 -22.56 -1.28
N SER A 12 11.59 -21.52 -0.46
CA SER A 12 12.08 -20.18 -0.83
C SER A 12 13.57 -20.25 -1.13
N GLU A 13 14.00 -19.54 -2.18
CA GLU A 13 15.40 -19.40 -2.55
C GLU A 13 16.11 -18.29 -1.75
N LYS A 14 15.33 -17.35 -1.20
CA LYS A 14 15.82 -16.15 -0.51
C LYS A 14 15.99 -16.39 1.00
N TRP A 15 15.02 -17.05 1.62
CA TRP A 15 14.96 -17.26 3.06
C TRP A 15 15.24 -18.74 3.39
N ILE A 16 16.53 -19.09 3.37
CA ILE A 16 17.00 -20.49 3.50
C ILE A 16 17.62 -20.83 4.87
N LEU A 17 17.85 -19.83 5.72
CA LEU A 17 18.49 -19.99 7.02
C LEU A 17 17.57 -19.44 8.11
N GLY A 18 17.40 -20.20 9.20
CA GLY A 18 16.54 -19.80 10.29
C GLY A 18 16.13 -20.94 11.22
N ASP A 19 15.67 -20.58 12.41
CA ASP A 19 15.21 -21.51 13.44
C ASP A 19 13.72 -21.85 13.31
N ILE A 20 12.98 -21.04 12.56
CA ILE A 20 11.54 -21.18 12.31
C ILE A 20 11.28 -21.34 10.81
N THR A 21 10.41 -22.28 10.46
CA THR A 21 9.88 -22.47 9.11
C THR A 21 8.50 -21.81 9.01
N LEU A 22 8.33 -20.88 8.08
CA LEU A 22 7.04 -20.32 7.69
C LEU A 22 6.53 -21.07 6.47
N ILE A 23 5.29 -21.55 6.49
CA ILE A 23 4.63 -22.19 5.35
C ILE A 23 3.43 -21.33 4.96
N SER A 24 3.49 -20.71 3.78
CA SER A 24 2.41 -19.90 3.23
C SER A 24 1.19 -20.73 2.82
N ALA A 25 0.05 -20.04 2.63
CA ALA A 25 -1.20 -20.65 2.21
C ALA A 25 -1.13 -21.31 0.81
N ASP A 26 -0.30 -20.76 -0.09
CA ASP A 26 0.02 -21.34 -1.39
C ASP A 26 1.14 -22.42 -1.33
N ARG A 27 1.46 -22.90 -0.12
CA ARG A 27 2.37 -24.03 0.15
C ARG A 27 3.82 -23.78 -0.28
N SER A 28 4.28 -22.54 -0.16
CA SER A 28 5.71 -22.22 -0.20
C SER A 28 6.26 -22.12 1.22
N SER A 29 7.51 -22.51 1.45
CA SER A 29 8.15 -22.43 2.77
C SER A 29 9.41 -21.59 2.76
N GLY A 30 9.56 -20.67 3.71
CA GLY A 30 10.81 -19.95 3.99
C GLY A 30 11.26 -20.19 5.45
N CYS A 31 12.57 -20.21 5.70
CA CYS A 31 13.12 -20.29 7.06
C CYS A 31 13.62 -18.91 7.52
N ASN A 32 13.40 -18.55 8.79
CA ASN A 32 13.91 -17.29 9.37
C ASN A 32 14.42 -17.44 10.81
N ALA A 33 15.36 -16.55 11.17
CA ALA A 33 15.87 -16.36 12.52
C ALA A 33 15.24 -15.09 13.11
N ASP A 34 14.72 -15.18 14.34
CA ASP A 34 14.07 -14.09 15.11
C ASP A 34 12.93 -13.35 14.38
N LEU A 35 11.74 -13.96 14.40
CA LEU A 35 10.50 -13.26 14.07
C LEU A 35 10.07 -12.33 15.23
N SER A 36 9.25 -11.32 14.93
CA SER A 36 8.81 -10.28 15.87
C SER A 36 8.26 -10.84 17.20
N GLU A 37 8.16 -9.96 18.21
CA GLU A 37 7.61 -10.26 19.55
C GLU A 37 6.29 -11.08 19.54
N VAL A 38 5.50 -10.96 18.46
CA VAL A 38 4.22 -11.69 18.30
C VAL A 38 4.45 -13.18 18.06
N PHE A 39 5.42 -13.54 17.22
CA PHE A 39 5.73 -14.94 16.96
C PHE A 39 6.67 -15.49 18.02
N SER A 40 7.53 -14.67 18.62
CA SER A 40 8.42 -15.11 19.70
C SER A 40 7.62 -15.69 20.87
N GLU A 41 6.48 -15.10 21.25
CA GLU A 41 5.63 -15.64 22.31
C GLU A 41 5.04 -17.01 21.94
N VAL A 42 4.57 -17.18 20.70
CA VAL A 42 4.05 -18.48 20.20
C VAL A 42 5.16 -19.54 20.13
N ILE A 43 6.36 -19.14 19.73
CA ILE A 43 7.53 -20.01 19.60
C ILE A 43 8.06 -20.42 20.98
N GLU A 44 8.16 -19.48 21.92
CA GLU A 44 8.65 -19.70 23.28
C GLU A 44 7.68 -20.55 24.11
N LEU A 45 6.37 -20.31 23.99
CA LEU A 45 5.37 -21.07 24.74
C LEU A 45 5.12 -22.47 24.17
N GLY A 46 5.26 -22.65 22.85
CA GLY A 46 4.91 -23.88 22.16
C GLY A 46 6.08 -24.76 21.75
N GLY A 47 7.32 -24.25 21.74
CA GLY A 47 8.45 -24.91 21.08
C GLY A 47 8.23 -25.12 19.58
N ILE A 48 7.32 -24.34 18.99
CA ILE A 48 6.84 -24.51 17.62
C ILE A 48 7.92 -24.00 16.66
N LYS A 49 8.46 -24.91 15.84
CA LYS A 49 9.45 -24.60 14.79
C LYS A 49 8.84 -24.33 13.42
N THR A 50 7.53 -24.54 13.27
CA THR A 50 6.83 -24.41 12.00
C THR A 50 5.53 -23.66 12.18
N LEU A 51 5.37 -22.55 11.48
CA LEU A 51 4.13 -21.78 11.43
C LEU A 51 3.50 -21.96 10.05
N GLU A 52 2.27 -22.47 10.02
CA GLU A 52 1.49 -22.64 8.79
C GLU A 52 0.41 -21.58 8.70
N PHE A 53 0.29 -21.01 7.50
CA PHE A 53 -0.72 -20.03 7.14
C PHE A 53 -1.72 -20.64 6.16
N TYR A 54 -2.96 -20.17 6.19
CA TYR A 54 -4.10 -20.81 5.50
C TYR A 54 -4.98 -19.85 4.70
N ASP A 55 -4.79 -18.54 4.85
CA ASP A 55 -5.52 -17.51 4.12
C ASP A 55 -4.78 -17.16 2.81
N PRO A 56 -5.24 -17.65 1.64
CA PRO A 56 -4.53 -17.43 0.38
C PRO A 56 -4.56 -15.98 -0.10
N GLU A 57 -5.47 -15.14 0.42
CA GLU A 57 -5.55 -13.73 0.03
C GLU A 57 -4.53 -12.87 0.79
N LEU A 58 -4.25 -13.22 2.04
CA LEU A 58 -3.37 -12.44 2.91
C LEU A 58 -2.02 -13.11 3.16
N GLU A 59 -1.96 -14.44 3.18
CA GLU A 59 -0.83 -15.23 3.68
C GLU A 59 -0.14 -16.03 2.57
N SER A 60 -0.07 -15.42 1.38
CA SER A 60 0.67 -15.93 0.23
C SER A 60 2.19 -15.88 0.45
N ALA A 61 2.95 -16.65 -0.33
CA ALA A 61 4.41 -16.58 -0.35
C ALA A 61 4.91 -15.16 -0.61
N GLY A 62 4.27 -14.43 -1.53
CA GLY A 62 4.62 -13.04 -1.84
C GLY A 62 4.42 -12.09 -0.67
N THR A 63 3.34 -12.27 0.11
CA THR A 63 3.14 -11.46 1.33
C THR A 63 4.20 -11.75 2.37
N LEU A 64 4.53 -13.04 2.58
CA LEU A 64 5.56 -13.44 3.55
C LEU A 64 6.94 -12.93 3.14
N ASP A 65 7.32 -13.04 1.87
CA ASP A 65 8.60 -12.53 1.37
C ASP A 65 8.73 -11.01 1.65
N ARG A 66 7.66 -10.25 1.41
CA ARG A 66 7.62 -8.80 1.70
C ARG A 66 7.64 -8.48 3.18
N PHE A 67 6.93 -9.27 3.99
CA PHE A 67 6.96 -9.15 5.45
C PHE A 67 8.40 -9.32 5.96
N LEU A 68 9.13 -10.31 5.44
CA LEU A 68 10.52 -10.57 5.79
C LEU A 68 11.47 -9.48 5.28
N ASP A 69 11.25 -8.99 4.06
CA ASP A 69 12.02 -7.85 3.54
C ASP A 69 11.85 -6.60 4.38
N LEU A 70 10.62 -6.31 4.81
CA LEU A 70 10.37 -5.20 5.70
C LEU A 70 11.02 -5.43 7.07
N ALA A 71 10.91 -6.63 7.63
CA ALA A 71 11.41 -6.95 8.96
C ALA A 71 12.94 -6.92 9.05
N PHE A 72 13.64 -7.48 8.06
CA PHE A 72 15.09 -7.64 8.12
C PHE A 72 15.85 -6.58 7.34
N ASN A 73 15.30 -6.14 6.20
CA ASN A 73 16.00 -5.20 5.30
C ASN A 73 15.45 -3.78 5.42
N SER A 74 14.32 -3.55 6.10
CA SER A 74 13.59 -2.27 6.08
C SER A 74 13.19 -1.82 4.68
N GLU A 75 12.97 -2.76 3.75
CA GLU A 75 12.75 -2.47 2.34
C GLU A 75 11.33 -2.79 1.88
N LEU A 76 10.86 -2.03 0.89
CA LEU A 76 9.69 -2.35 0.07
C LEU A 76 10.16 -2.68 -1.36
N SER A 77 10.93 -3.76 -1.55
CA SER A 77 11.47 -4.17 -2.85
C SER A 77 10.35 -4.68 -3.80
N PRO A 78 10.50 -4.66 -5.14
CA PRO A 78 11.04 -3.61 -5.99
C PRO A 78 9.94 -2.68 -6.55
N THR A 79 10.37 -1.44 -6.78
CA THR A 79 9.61 -0.31 -7.29
C THR A 79 9.58 -0.28 -8.82
N CYS A 80 8.50 -0.77 -9.42
CA CYS A 80 8.19 -0.48 -10.82
C CYS A 80 7.61 0.94 -10.90
N VAL A 81 8.47 1.96 -11.02
CA VAL A 81 8.04 3.33 -11.33
C VAL A 81 7.72 3.38 -12.82
N SER A 82 6.59 2.82 -13.21
CA SER A 82 6.01 3.10 -14.52
C SER A 82 5.18 4.38 -14.42
N GLU A 83 5.37 5.33 -15.34
CA GLU A 83 4.58 6.57 -15.42
C GLU A 83 3.10 6.32 -15.81
N HIS A 84 2.79 5.10 -16.23
CA HIS A 84 1.44 4.62 -16.49
C HIS A 84 1.16 3.38 -15.65
N PRO A 85 -0.04 3.26 -15.07
CA PRO A 85 -0.41 2.07 -14.35
C PRO A 85 -0.42 0.89 -15.30
N THR A 86 0.58 0.03 -15.10
CA THR A 86 0.72 -1.24 -15.79
C THR A 86 0.05 -2.31 -14.94
N THR A 87 -0.27 -3.45 -15.53
CA THR A 87 -0.71 -4.64 -14.78
C THR A 87 0.22 -4.93 -13.60
N ALA A 88 1.53 -4.71 -13.77
CA ALA A 88 2.53 -4.87 -12.71
C ALA A 88 2.36 -3.88 -11.54
N GLU A 89 1.94 -2.63 -11.77
CA GLU A 89 1.67 -1.68 -10.68
C GLU A 89 0.45 -2.09 -9.86
N VAL A 90 -0.59 -2.59 -10.52
CA VAL A 90 -1.79 -3.08 -9.84
C VAL A 90 -1.48 -4.32 -9.01
N GLU A 91 -0.72 -5.27 -9.56
CA GLU A 91 -0.27 -6.47 -8.84
C GLU A 91 0.61 -6.09 -7.64
N PHE A 92 1.60 -5.22 -7.84
CA PHE A 92 2.43 -4.70 -6.76
C PHE A 92 1.61 -4.02 -5.66
N THR A 93 0.62 -3.19 -6.05
CA THR A 93 -0.29 -2.54 -5.12
C THR A 93 -1.04 -3.61 -4.31
N ARG A 94 -1.65 -4.61 -4.95
CA ARG A 94 -2.35 -5.71 -4.25
C ARG A 94 -1.46 -6.44 -3.25
N GLU A 95 -0.20 -6.70 -3.58
CA GLU A 95 0.75 -7.32 -2.65
C GLU A 95 1.03 -6.44 -1.42
N LEU A 96 1.16 -5.11 -1.61
CA LEU A 96 1.29 -4.19 -0.48
C LEU A 96 0.01 -4.12 0.37
N LEU A 97 -1.18 -4.21 -0.23
CA LEU A 97 -2.44 -4.31 0.52
C LEU A 97 -2.50 -5.60 1.34
N ALA A 98 -2.08 -6.73 0.76
CA ALA A 98 -2.00 -7.99 1.47
C ALA A 98 -1.04 -7.89 2.66
N LEU A 99 0.12 -7.25 2.48
CA LEU A 99 1.06 -6.97 3.57
C LEU A 99 0.45 -6.09 4.67
N VAL A 100 -0.22 -4.98 4.32
CA VAL A 100 -0.92 -4.11 5.29
C VAL A 100 -1.89 -4.92 6.15
N ARG A 101 -2.74 -5.71 5.49
CA ARG A 101 -3.76 -6.54 6.17
C ARG A 101 -3.13 -7.66 6.98
N PHE A 102 -2.05 -8.26 6.51
CA PHE A 102 -1.29 -9.26 7.25
C PHE A 102 -0.72 -8.65 8.54
N LEU A 103 -0.07 -7.48 8.46
CA LEU A 103 0.47 -6.78 9.62
C LEU A 103 -0.62 -6.38 10.63
N GLN A 104 -1.79 -5.97 10.14
CA GLN A 104 -2.95 -5.66 11.00
C GLN A 104 -3.52 -6.93 11.66
N LYS A 105 -3.71 -8.02 10.90
CA LYS A 105 -4.24 -9.30 11.39
C LYS A 105 -3.41 -9.89 12.52
N TYR A 106 -2.10 -9.80 12.40
CA TYR A 106 -1.14 -10.32 13.38
C TYR A 106 -0.62 -9.24 14.34
N GLU A 107 -1.25 -8.05 14.36
CA GLU A 107 -0.92 -6.96 15.29
C GLU A 107 0.59 -6.60 15.32
N CYS A 108 1.25 -6.68 14.16
CA CYS A 108 2.67 -6.38 13.98
C CYS A 108 2.93 -4.86 13.95
N TRP A 109 2.54 -4.13 15.00
CA TRP A 109 2.52 -2.65 15.02
C TRP A 109 3.86 -1.98 14.74
N SER A 110 4.96 -2.56 15.23
CA SER A 110 6.32 -2.05 14.97
C SER A 110 6.68 -2.08 13.49
N LEU A 111 6.38 -3.20 12.81
CA LEU A 111 6.58 -3.35 11.37
C LEU A 111 5.56 -2.52 10.59
N PHE A 112 4.32 -2.40 11.07
CA PHE A 112 3.34 -1.52 10.47
C PHE A 112 3.80 -0.05 10.47
N ARG A 113 4.40 0.41 11.58
CA ARG A 113 5.03 1.73 11.65
C ARG A 113 6.20 1.86 10.68
N GLN A 114 7.02 0.81 10.53
CA GLN A 114 8.13 0.78 9.59
C GLN A 114 7.66 0.86 8.14
N LEU A 115 6.64 0.10 7.76
CA LEU A 115 5.99 0.16 6.44
C LEU A 115 5.58 1.60 6.10
N ARG A 116 4.96 2.31 7.05
CA ARG A 116 4.55 3.71 6.87
C ARG A 116 5.73 4.64 6.61
N MET A 117 6.82 4.47 7.36
CA MET A 117 8.04 5.27 7.19
C MET A 117 8.66 5.01 5.82
N CYS A 118 8.84 3.74 5.44
CA CYS A 118 9.40 3.35 4.14
C CYS A 118 8.52 3.85 2.98
N ALA A 119 7.19 3.68 3.05
CA ALA A 119 6.27 4.17 2.02
C ALA A 119 6.33 5.69 1.88
N THR A 120 6.36 6.43 3.00
CA THR A 120 6.47 7.90 2.98
C THR A 120 7.81 8.35 2.36
N GLU A 121 8.91 7.67 2.69
CA GLU A 121 10.22 7.95 2.11
C GLU A 121 10.25 7.67 0.61
N HIS A 122 9.73 6.53 0.17
CA HIS A 122 9.65 6.21 -1.26
C HIS A 122 8.78 7.19 -2.04
N VAL A 123 7.68 7.69 -1.47
CA VAL A 123 6.89 8.77 -2.11
C VAL A 123 7.73 10.04 -2.27
N LYS A 124 8.45 10.46 -1.22
CA LYS A 124 9.32 11.65 -1.28
C LYS A 124 10.43 11.51 -2.30
N ASN A 125 11.01 10.32 -2.40
CA ASN A 125 12.10 9.99 -3.32
C ASN A 125 11.61 9.63 -4.73
N LYS A 126 10.30 9.75 -5.02
CA LYS A 126 9.68 9.40 -6.31
C LYS A 126 9.90 7.93 -6.72
N GLN A 127 10.06 7.05 -5.73
CA GLN A 127 10.26 5.60 -5.89
C GLN A 127 8.95 4.83 -5.77
N LEU A 128 7.91 5.39 -5.14
CA LEU A 128 6.57 4.82 -5.09
C LEU A 128 5.61 5.70 -5.87
N SER A 129 4.78 5.09 -6.74
CA SER A 129 3.78 5.86 -7.48
C SER A 129 2.81 6.53 -6.50
N ALA A 130 2.33 7.72 -6.87
CA ALA A 130 1.38 8.44 -6.03
C ALA A 130 0.06 7.66 -5.86
N HIS A 131 -0.41 6.97 -6.90
CA HIS A 131 -1.64 6.20 -6.83
C HIS A 131 -1.49 4.98 -5.91
N THR A 132 -0.42 4.19 -6.06
CA THR A 132 -0.12 3.09 -5.14
C THR A 132 0.01 3.58 -3.70
N ALA A 133 0.79 4.64 -3.47
CA ALA A 133 0.96 5.20 -2.14
C ALA A 133 -0.36 5.68 -1.52
N PHE A 134 -1.24 6.29 -2.31
CA PHE A 134 -2.55 6.71 -1.85
C PHE A 134 -3.42 5.52 -1.47
N VAL A 135 -3.48 4.46 -2.29
CA VAL A 135 -4.27 3.25 -2.00
C VAL A 135 -3.73 2.55 -0.75
N VAL A 136 -2.40 2.38 -0.65
CA VAL A 136 -1.75 1.79 0.53
C VAL A 136 -2.06 2.60 1.78
N GLY A 137 -1.93 3.93 1.71
CA GLY A 137 -2.30 4.83 2.80
C GLY A 137 -3.77 4.69 3.19
N ALA A 138 -4.67 4.57 2.20
CA ALA A 138 -6.10 4.47 2.46
C ALA A 138 -6.46 3.16 3.19
N VAL A 139 -5.90 2.03 2.77
CA VAL A 139 -6.12 0.72 3.40
C VAL A 139 -5.44 0.62 4.76
N ALA A 140 -4.30 1.29 4.93
CA ALA A 140 -3.62 1.42 6.22
C ALA A 140 -4.30 2.42 7.18
N GLU A 141 -5.34 3.12 6.72
CA GLU A 141 -6.00 4.22 7.43
C GLU A 141 -5.05 5.39 7.77
N GLU A 142 -4.02 5.57 6.94
CA GLU A 142 -2.93 6.52 7.10
C GLU A 142 -3.14 7.78 6.26
N VAL A 143 -3.95 8.69 6.82
CA VAL A 143 -4.34 9.95 6.17
C VAL A 143 -3.14 10.79 5.73
N ASP A 144 -2.06 10.79 6.50
CA ASP A 144 -0.85 11.57 6.17
C ASP A 144 -0.08 10.97 4.99
N LEU A 145 -0.07 9.65 4.82
CA LEU A 145 0.51 9.00 3.65
C LEU A 145 -0.33 9.31 2.40
N CYS A 146 -1.66 9.26 2.50
CA CYS A 146 -2.56 9.70 1.43
C CYS A 146 -2.30 11.17 1.04
N ALA A 147 -2.17 12.05 2.02
CA ALA A 147 -1.90 13.47 1.77
C ALA A 147 -0.55 13.69 1.08
N ALA A 148 0.50 12.98 1.52
CA ALA A 148 1.82 13.02 0.89
C ALA A 148 1.77 12.50 -0.56
N ALA A 149 0.99 11.45 -0.81
CA ALA A 149 0.77 10.91 -2.14
C ALA A 149 0.06 11.90 -3.08
N LEU A 150 -1.00 12.56 -2.63
CA LEU A 150 -1.68 13.62 -3.41
C LEU A 150 -0.73 14.79 -3.72
N GLN A 151 0.10 15.18 -2.76
CA GLN A 151 1.11 16.23 -2.94
C GLN A 151 2.17 15.83 -3.98
N HIS A 152 2.62 14.57 -3.93
CA HIS A 152 3.54 14.01 -4.90
C HIS A 152 2.93 13.98 -6.31
N ALA A 153 1.67 13.56 -6.44
CA ALA A 153 0.97 13.44 -7.72
C ALA A 153 0.94 14.77 -8.51
N CYS A 154 0.57 15.90 -7.90
CA CYS A 154 0.59 17.17 -8.66
C CYS A 154 1.99 17.78 -8.84
N THR A 155 2.99 17.46 -8.01
CA THR A 155 4.35 18.03 -8.19
C THR A 155 5.09 17.41 -9.37
N VAL A 156 5.02 16.08 -9.51
CA VAL A 156 5.54 15.39 -10.71
C VAL A 156 4.85 15.90 -11.97
N ASP A 157 3.54 16.15 -11.89
CA ASP A 157 2.76 16.68 -13.00
C ASP A 157 3.21 18.09 -13.43
N ALA A 158 3.54 18.96 -12.47
CA ALA A 158 4.05 20.29 -12.74
C ALA A 158 5.44 20.28 -13.41
N ASP A 159 6.36 19.43 -12.92
CA ASP A 159 7.72 19.30 -13.45
C ASP A 159 7.71 18.86 -14.93
N TRP A 160 6.81 17.95 -15.32
CA TRP A 160 6.72 17.53 -16.72
C TRP A 160 6.09 18.61 -17.60
N ARG A 161 5.02 19.29 -17.12
CA ARG A 161 4.31 20.35 -17.88
C ARG A 161 5.24 21.50 -18.25
N LEU A 162 6.19 21.83 -17.38
CA LEU A 162 7.18 22.89 -17.63
C LEU A 162 8.25 22.47 -18.64
N ASN A 163 8.56 21.18 -18.77
CA ASN A 163 9.69 20.69 -19.57
C ASN A 163 9.32 20.18 -20.98
N ARG A 164 8.04 20.00 -21.32
CA ARG A 164 7.63 19.61 -22.69
C ARG A 164 6.60 20.58 -23.27
N HIS A 165 7.07 21.50 -24.10
CA HIS A 165 6.26 22.44 -24.90
C HIS A 165 5.27 21.79 -25.90
N SER A 166 5.12 20.47 -25.96
CA SER A 166 4.44 19.78 -27.06
C SER A 166 3.38 18.73 -26.71
N ALA A 167 3.10 18.41 -25.44
CA ALA A 167 2.05 17.42 -25.13
C ALA A 167 0.70 18.09 -24.84
N MET A 168 0.02 18.48 -25.90
CA MET A 168 -1.31 19.12 -25.91
C MET A 168 -2.46 18.18 -25.47
N ARG A 169 -2.22 17.08 -24.74
CA ARG A 169 -3.26 16.03 -24.57
C ARG A 169 -3.66 15.56 -23.18
N TYR A 170 -2.97 15.88 -22.08
CA TYR A 170 -3.51 15.56 -20.75
C TYR A 170 -3.21 16.68 -19.74
N TRP A 171 -4.19 17.56 -19.56
CA TRP A 171 -4.17 18.68 -18.61
C TRP A 171 -4.75 18.30 -17.22
N ILE A 172 -4.93 17.01 -16.97
CA ILE A 172 -5.54 16.47 -15.76
C ILE A 172 -4.41 16.27 -14.75
N CYS A 173 -4.47 16.90 -13.56
CA CYS A 173 -3.46 16.60 -12.52
C CYS A 173 -3.59 15.12 -12.14
N ALA A 174 -2.47 14.41 -11.93
CA ALA A 174 -2.46 13.04 -11.44
C ALA A 174 -3.13 12.86 -10.05
N ALA A 175 -3.37 13.94 -9.31
CA ALA A 175 -4.16 13.94 -8.08
C ALA A 175 -5.68 14.02 -8.33
N ASP A 176 -6.13 14.16 -9.58
CA ASP A 176 -7.54 14.07 -9.95
C ASP A 176 -8.00 12.62 -9.76
N PRO A 177 -9.05 12.36 -8.96
CA PRO A 177 -9.65 11.04 -8.82
C PRO A 177 -9.96 10.38 -10.17
N GLY A 178 -10.38 11.16 -11.18
CA GLY A 178 -10.68 10.68 -12.52
C GLY A 178 -9.46 10.30 -13.37
N SER A 179 -8.24 10.52 -12.87
CA SER A 179 -6.99 10.08 -13.51
C SER A 179 -6.54 8.69 -13.07
N VAL A 180 -7.16 8.12 -12.03
CA VAL A 180 -6.79 6.81 -11.47
C VAL A 180 -7.30 5.69 -12.36
N GLU A 181 -6.47 4.69 -12.61
CA GLU A 181 -6.91 3.49 -13.32
C GLU A 181 -8.02 2.78 -12.54
N ARG A 182 -9.05 2.30 -13.24
CA ARG A 182 -10.19 1.62 -12.61
C ARG A 182 -9.75 0.49 -11.68
N SER A 183 -8.76 -0.30 -12.08
CA SER A 183 -8.22 -1.42 -11.32
C SER A 183 -7.63 -1.00 -9.97
N LEU A 184 -7.02 0.19 -9.88
CA LEU A 184 -6.50 0.76 -8.62
C LEU A 184 -7.63 1.41 -7.80
N TRP A 185 -8.57 2.07 -8.49
CA TRP A 185 -9.72 2.69 -7.84
C TRP A 185 -10.56 1.68 -7.06
N ASP A 186 -10.78 0.49 -7.64
CA ASP A 186 -11.56 -0.58 -7.02
C ASP A 186 -10.88 -1.18 -5.77
N LEU A 187 -9.60 -0.86 -5.50
CA LEU A 187 -8.88 -1.25 -4.28
C LEU A 187 -9.09 -0.27 -3.11
N LEU A 188 -9.66 0.92 -3.36
CA LEU A 188 -9.84 1.94 -2.34
C LEU A 188 -10.99 1.60 -1.39
N PRO A 189 -10.79 1.78 -0.06
CA PRO A 189 -11.92 1.86 0.86
C PRO A 189 -12.89 2.97 0.44
N ALA A 190 -14.19 2.67 0.51
CA ALA A 190 -15.24 3.59 0.03
C ALA A 190 -15.18 4.98 0.71
N ALA A 191 -14.85 5.02 2.00
CA ALA A 191 -14.66 6.26 2.76
C ALA A 191 -13.56 7.15 2.17
N TYR A 192 -12.41 6.57 1.82
CA TYR A 192 -11.27 7.29 1.26
C TYR A 192 -11.51 7.70 -0.20
N ALA A 193 -12.16 6.84 -1.00
CA ALA A 193 -12.57 7.18 -2.37
C ALA A 193 -13.56 8.36 -2.39
N TRP A 194 -14.53 8.36 -1.47
CA TRP A 194 -15.46 9.48 -1.28
C TRP A 194 -14.74 10.74 -0.79
N ALA A 195 -13.87 10.63 0.22
CA ALA A 195 -13.15 11.75 0.78
C ALA A 195 -12.26 12.43 -0.27
N TRP A 196 -11.56 11.65 -1.09
CA TRP A 196 -10.75 12.17 -2.20
C TRP A 196 -11.62 12.89 -3.23
N SER A 197 -12.72 12.26 -3.67
CA SER A 197 -13.64 12.86 -4.64
C SER A 197 -14.26 14.17 -4.13
N LYS A 198 -14.70 14.19 -2.87
CA LYS A 198 -15.27 15.37 -2.22
C LYS A 198 -14.23 16.49 -2.09
N ALA A 199 -13.03 16.16 -1.61
CA ALA A 199 -11.96 17.12 -1.44
C ALA A 199 -11.51 17.73 -2.77
N TRP A 200 -11.48 16.93 -3.83
CA TRP A 200 -11.20 17.41 -5.18
C TRP A 200 -12.26 18.42 -5.65
N ALA A 201 -13.54 18.08 -5.50
CA ALA A 201 -14.66 18.97 -5.85
C ALA A 201 -14.69 20.27 -5.03
N GLN A 202 -14.30 20.22 -3.75
CA GLN A 202 -14.25 21.37 -2.85
C GLN A 202 -12.99 22.22 -3.03
N GLY A 203 -11.88 21.62 -3.44
CA GLY A 203 -10.62 22.30 -3.76
C GLY A 203 -10.65 23.08 -5.07
N MET A 204 -11.81 23.23 -5.70
CA MET A 204 -11.99 24.12 -6.85
C MET A 204 -11.76 25.58 -6.44
N GLY A 205 -10.64 26.15 -6.88
CA GLY A 205 -10.43 27.60 -6.88
C GLY A 205 -8.99 28.04 -6.60
N ALA A 206 -8.24 28.28 -7.68
CA ALA A 206 -7.31 29.41 -7.73
C ALA A 206 -7.83 30.36 -8.81
N VAL A 207 -8.04 31.62 -8.45
CA VAL A 207 -8.47 32.73 -9.34
C VAL A 207 -7.43 33.02 -10.44
N GLU A 208 -6.26 32.37 -10.39
CA GLU A 208 -5.09 32.66 -11.24
C GLU A 208 -4.87 31.67 -12.39
N HIS A 209 -5.76 30.72 -12.63
CA HIS A 209 -5.56 29.69 -13.66
C HIS A 209 -6.71 29.63 -14.69
N ARG A 210 -6.37 29.71 -15.97
CA ARG A 210 -7.30 29.90 -17.11
C ARG A 210 -8.24 28.71 -17.41
N HIS A 211 -8.15 27.57 -16.71
CA HIS A 211 -8.84 26.33 -17.10
C HIS A 211 -9.40 25.52 -15.91
N SER A 212 -10.56 24.88 -16.13
CA SER A 212 -11.49 24.30 -15.13
C SER A 212 -11.07 23.02 -14.40
N ARG A 213 -9.80 22.60 -14.47
CA ARG A 213 -9.29 21.35 -13.86
C ARG A 213 -7.94 21.49 -13.15
N GLN A 214 -7.54 22.72 -12.80
CA GLN A 214 -6.34 22.97 -11.99
C GLN A 214 -6.79 23.31 -10.57
N HIS A 215 -6.50 22.43 -9.61
CA HIS A 215 -6.93 22.52 -8.22
C HIS A 215 -5.77 23.01 -7.34
N GLU A 216 -6.09 23.81 -6.32
CA GLU A 216 -5.10 24.26 -5.34
C GLU A 216 -4.92 23.14 -4.30
N LEU A 217 -3.79 22.42 -4.34
CA LEU A 217 -3.56 21.33 -3.38
C LEU A 217 -3.56 21.79 -1.92
N SER A 218 -3.18 23.04 -1.67
CA SER A 218 -3.31 23.71 -0.37
C SER A 218 -4.75 23.72 0.17
N ARG A 219 -5.76 23.56 -0.70
CA ARG A 219 -7.18 23.40 -0.35
C ARG A 219 -7.63 21.95 -0.38
N VAL A 220 -7.20 21.19 -1.39
CA VAL A 220 -7.58 19.76 -1.54
C VAL A 220 -7.12 18.94 -0.34
N ILE A 221 -5.87 19.10 0.12
CA ILE A 221 -5.32 18.28 1.21
C ILE A 221 -6.05 18.53 2.55
N PRO A 222 -6.30 19.79 2.98
CA PRO A 222 -7.09 20.05 4.18
C PRO A 222 -8.54 19.53 4.08
N GLU A 223 -9.21 19.72 2.93
CA GLU A 223 -10.58 19.20 2.77
C GLU A 223 -10.60 17.67 2.73
N PHE A 224 -9.56 17.01 2.19
CA PHE A 224 -9.41 15.55 2.25
C PHE A 224 -9.31 15.07 3.69
N ARG A 225 -8.38 15.64 4.47
CA ARG A 225 -8.21 15.32 5.90
C ARG A 225 -9.50 15.51 6.69
N LYS A 226 -10.24 16.58 6.40
CA LYS A 226 -11.54 16.86 7.02
C LYS A 226 -12.60 15.85 6.61
N ALA A 227 -12.67 15.50 5.32
CA ALA A 227 -13.64 14.52 4.82
C ALA A 227 -13.42 13.13 5.41
N VAL A 228 -12.16 12.66 5.58
CA VAL A 228 -11.89 11.37 6.25
C VAL A 228 -12.37 11.37 7.70
N LYS A 229 -12.16 12.48 8.44
CA LYS A 229 -12.69 12.60 9.81
C LYS A 229 -14.22 12.56 9.86
N GLU A 230 -14.90 13.12 8.86
CA GLU A 230 -16.36 13.06 8.78
C GLU A 230 -16.87 11.62 8.58
N THR A 231 -16.13 10.76 7.88
CA THR A 231 -16.52 9.36 7.69
C THR A 231 -16.32 8.55 8.98
N GLU A 232 -15.21 8.73 9.69
CA GLU A 232 -14.93 8.05 10.97
C GLU A 232 -16.01 8.33 12.03
N VAL A 233 -16.48 9.58 12.10
CA VAL A 233 -17.54 10.00 13.03
C VAL A 233 -18.87 9.35 12.69
N ARG A 234 -19.21 9.22 11.40
CA ARG A 234 -20.46 8.57 10.96
C ARG A 234 -20.47 7.08 11.27
N ASP A 235 -19.35 6.41 11.04
CA ASP A 235 -19.21 4.98 11.31
C ASP A 235 -19.24 4.67 12.81
N SER A 236 -18.76 5.61 13.64
CA SER A 236 -18.83 5.51 15.11
C SER A 236 -20.23 5.79 15.68
N ALA A 237 -21.04 6.61 15.01
CA ALA A 237 -22.40 6.96 15.43
C ALA A 237 -23.48 5.96 14.95
N GLY A 238 -23.13 5.08 14.01
CA GLY A 238 -24.02 4.05 13.47
C GLY A 238 -23.88 2.66 14.13
N LYS A 239 -22.98 2.51 15.11
CA LYS A 239 -22.84 1.33 15.97
C LYS A 239 -23.57 1.55 17.29
#